data_AF-A0A921N3P1-F1
#
_entry.id   AF-A0A921N3P1-F1
#
_cell.length_a   1.000
_cell.length_b   1.000
_cell.length_c   1.000
_cell.angle_alpha   90.00
_cell.angle_beta   90.00
_cell.angle_gamma   90.00
#
_symmetry.space_group_name_H-M   'P 1'
#
loop_
_entity.id
_entity.type
_entity.pdbx_description
1 polymer ?
#
loop_
_entity_poly.entity_id
_entity_poly.type
_entity_poly.pdbx_seq_one_letter_code
_entity_poly.pdbx_strand_id
1 'polypeptide(L)'
;MAHKSKNKDDKNLVYIEKKSDDTSSLEVAFNVLRMYESDFNLTISDIADILQCERQWVVKNVRDNVKHIFLNDIYRSFLMSVNKEYAICSEMVYLKDYYYFSRKDFYKWLKENTVATKQTQRIDINLYSKDLKAFDKITKEFAEAMKEAKTSISMGIARMKYEDDIKNTLSDEGKDIYSHRLGVTNRGKVKGVKLKKFDLPDKLVSIKILSGDSSLEIIYRELFRRGAIKYTIANSLVRYAEDYVVDYRLSENPFLIIIPYEIYLKLVKQYVIFIYNILKGRI
;
A
#
# COMPACT_ATOMS: atom_id res chain seq x y z
N MET A 1 27.39 4.16 -36.50
CA MET A 1 27.57 3.81 -35.07
C MET A 1 26.99 2.42 -34.85
N ALA A 2 27.83 1.46 -34.48
CA ALA A 2 27.41 0.07 -34.33
C ALA A 2 26.45 -0.09 -33.13
N HIS A 3 25.27 -0.66 -33.38
CA HIS A 3 24.37 -1.14 -32.35
C HIS A 3 25.10 -2.24 -31.56
N LYS A 4 25.51 -1.94 -30.31
CA LYS A 4 25.93 -2.97 -29.36
C LYS A 4 24.79 -3.98 -29.24
N SER A 5 25.03 -5.22 -29.67
CA SER A 5 24.14 -6.35 -29.41
C SER A 5 23.93 -6.43 -27.89
N LYS A 6 22.71 -6.18 -27.42
CA LYS A 6 22.35 -6.37 -26.02
C LYS A 6 22.53 -7.85 -25.68
N ASN A 7 23.23 -8.11 -24.58
CA ASN A 7 23.68 -9.42 -24.10
C ASN A 7 22.61 -10.51 -24.17
N LYS A 8 23.04 -11.71 -24.55
CA LYS A 8 22.32 -12.99 -24.36
C LYS A 8 22.14 -13.39 -22.88
N ASP A 9 22.46 -12.51 -21.93
CA ASP A 9 22.54 -12.81 -20.50
C ASP A 9 21.33 -12.27 -19.69
N ASP A 10 20.34 -11.68 -20.34
CA ASP A 10 19.10 -11.27 -19.67
C ASP A 10 18.23 -12.52 -19.42
N LYS A 11 18.42 -13.14 -18.25
CA LYS A 11 17.72 -14.38 -17.83
C LYS A 11 16.19 -14.30 -17.86
N ASN A 12 15.64 -13.08 -17.86
CA ASN A 12 14.20 -12.84 -17.85
C ASN A 12 13.69 -12.36 -19.21
N LEU A 13 14.56 -12.15 -20.19
CA LEU A 13 14.15 -11.93 -21.57
C LEU A 13 13.66 -13.26 -22.16
N VAL A 14 12.39 -13.29 -22.55
CA VAL A 14 11.78 -14.43 -23.24
C VAL A 14 12.05 -14.28 -24.72
N TYR A 15 12.89 -15.16 -25.25
CA TYR A 15 13.16 -15.23 -26.68
C TYR A 15 12.00 -15.91 -27.40
N ILE A 16 11.53 -15.29 -28.47
CA ILE A 16 10.58 -15.91 -29.38
C ILE A 16 11.41 -16.75 -30.36
N GLU A 17 11.47 -18.06 -30.11
CA GLU A 17 12.24 -18.99 -30.94
C GLU A 17 11.61 -19.14 -32.34
N LYS A 18 12.47 -19.12 -33.37
CA LYS A 18 12.10 -19.62 -34.69
C LYS A 18 12.10 -21.15 -34.58
N LYS A 19 10.92 -21.79 -34.60
CA LYS A 19 10.77 -23.24 -34.37
C LYS A 19 11.43 -24.10 -35.45
N SER A 20 11.57 -23.61 -36.68
CA SER A 20 12.22 -24.27 -37.82
C SER A 20 12.52 -23.27 -38.93
N ASP A 21 13.31 -23.65 -39.95
CA ASP A 21 13.52 -22.77 -41.11
C ASP A 21 12.25 -22.48 -41.92
N ASP A 22 11.23 -23.33 -41.78
CA ASP A 22 9.92 -23.24 -42.43
C ASP A 22 8.86 -22.49 -41.61
N THR A 23 9.18 -22.04 -40.38
CA THR A 23 8.23 -21.29 -39.55
C THR A 23 7.95 -19.94 -40.20
N SER A 24 6.72 -19.77 -40.72
CA SER A 24 6.32 -18.52 -41.36
C SER A 24 6.42 -17.34 -40.38
N SER A 25 6.85 -16.18 -40.88
CA SER A 25 6.88 -14.94 -40.08
C SER A 25 5.51 -14.61 -39.48
N LEU A 26 4.42 -15.00 -40.16
CA LEU A 26 3.05 -14.87 -39.67
C LEU A 26 2.79 -15.70 -38.42
N GLU A 27 3.26 -16.95 -38.36
CA GLU A 27 3.12 -17.79 -37.17
C GLU A 27 3.83 -17.16 -35.97
N VAL A 28 5.03 -16.61 -36.18
CA VAL A 28 5.77 -15.89 -35.14
C VAL A 28 4.97 -14.67 -34.67
N ALA A 29 4.38 -13.88 -35.58
CA ALA A 29 3.52 -12.75 -35.23
C ALA A 29 2.32 -13.17 -34.37
N PHE A 30 1.60 -14.23 -34.77
CA PHE A 30 0.48 -14.74 -33.99
C PHE A 30 0.89 -15.26 -32.61
N ASN A 31 2.08 -15.86 -32.48
CA ASN A 31 2.62 -16.25 -31.18
C ASN A 31 2.80 -15.04 -30.25
N VAL A 32 3.37 -13.94 -30.76
CA VAL A 32 3.59 -12.72 -29.96
C VAL A 32 2.28 -12.08 -29.55
N LEU A 33 1.30 -12.00 -30.46
CA LEU A 33 -0.03 -11.48 -30.14
C LEU A 33 -0.71 -12.31 -29.05
N ARG A 34 -0.65 -13.65 -29.13
CA ARG A 34 -1.14 -14.54 -28.06
C ARG A 34 -0.43 -14.33 -26.74
N MET A 35 0.90 -14.10 -26.75
CA MET A 35 1.65 -13.79 -25.53
C MET A 35 1.17 -12.48 -24.90
N TYR A 36 0.92 -11.46 -25.71
CA TYR A 36 0.39 -10.17 -25.25
C TYR A 36 -1.00 -10.32 -24.63
N GLU A 37 -1.94 -10.97 -25.33
CA GLU A 37 -3.31 -11.17 -24.85
C GLU A 37 -3.38 -11.99 -23.56
N SER A 38 -2.48 -12.96 -23.41
CA SER A 38 -2.51 -13.88 -22.27
C SER A 38 -1.84 -13.34 -21.00
N ASP A 39 -0.69 -12.65 -21.10
CA ASP A 39 0.07 -12.26 -19.90
C ASP A 39 1.10 -11.13 -20.11
N PHE A 40 1.74 -11.06 -21.28
CA PHE A 40 2.81 -10.11 -21.58
C PHE A 40 2.25 -8.77 -22.10
N ASN A 41 1.47 -8.08 -21.27
CA ASN A 41 0.80 -6.83 -21.65
C ASN A 41 1.09 -5.63 -20.75
N LEU A 42 1.97 -5.76 -19.75
CA LEU A 42 2.41 -4.61 -18.96
C LEU A 42 3.60 -3.91 -19.62
N THR A 43 3.48 -2.63 -19.92
CA THR A 43 4.60 -1.79 -20.35
C THR A 43 5.35 -1.19 -19.16
N ILE A 44 6.49 -0.56 -19.44
CA ILE A 44 7.19 0.26 -18.43
C ILE A 44 6.27 1.36 -17.89
N SER A 45 5.45 1.95 -18.76
CA SER A 45 4.49 3.00 -18.39
C SER A 45 3.43 2.45 -17.43
N ASP A 46 2.82 1.31 -17.77
CA ASP A 46 1.76 0.72 -16.95
C ASP A 46 2.28 0.35 -15.56
N ILE A 47 3.50 -0.19 -15.48
CA ILE A 47 4.13 -0.51 -14.19
C ILE A 47 4.47 0.77 -13.42
N ALA A 48 4.95 1.81 -14.11
CA ALA A 48 5.21 3.10 -13.51
C ALA A 48 3.94 3.71 -12.90
N ASP A 49 2.80 3.56 -13.58
CA ASP A 49 1.50 4.03 -13.12
C ASP A 49 0.96 3.18 -11.96
N ILE A 50 1.04 1.85 -12.03
CA ILE A 50 0.66 0.94 -10.93
C ILE A 50 1.44 1.28 -9.66
N LEU A 51 2.75 1.54 -9.81
CA LEU A 51 3.65 1.84 -8.70
C LEU A 51 3.74 3.34 -8.41
N GLN A 52 3.03 4.20 -9.15
CA GLN A 52 3.13 5.67 -9.07
C GLN A 52 4.58 6.17 -8.97
N CYS A 53 5.45 5.72 -9.87
CA CYS A 53 6.89 5.96 -9.85
C CYS A 53 7.45 6.42 -11.21
N GLU A 54 8.73 6.79 -11.24
CA GLU A 54 9.38 7.16 -12.49
C GLU A 54 9.71 5.91 -13.32
N ARG A 55 9.55 6.00 -14.64
CA ARG A 55 9.89 4.94 -15.60
C ARG A 55 11.32 4.42 -15.41
N GLN A 56 12.26 5.30 -15.06
CA GLN A 56 13.66 4.95 -14.85
C GLN A 56 13.84 4.01 -13.64
N TRP A 57 13.00 4.16 -12.62
CA TRP A 57 12.98 3.25 -11.48
C TRP A 57 12.52 1.85 -11.89
N VAL A 58 11.50 1.75 -12.74
CA VAL A 58 11.00 0.48 -13.29
C VAL A 58 12.10 -0.24 -14.08
N VAL A 59 12.80 0.47 -14.96
CA VAL A 59 13.91 -0.11 -15.73
C VAL A 59 14.98 -0.68 -14.82
N LYS A 60 15.36 0.04 -13.75
CA LYS A 60 16.43 -0.37 -12.83
C LYS A 60 16.06 -1.55 -11.93
N ASN A 61 14.80 -1.66 -11.51
CA ASN A 61 14.39 -2.60 -10.47
C ASN A 61 13.53 -3.76 -10.98
N VAL A 62 12.81 -3.58 -12.08
CA VAL A 62 11.83 -4.56 -12.57
C VAL A 62 12.37 -5.32 -13.76
N ARG A 63 13.01 -4.64 -14.71
CA ARG A 63 13.38 -5.23 -16.00
C ARG A 63 14.14 -6.54 -15.88
N ASP A 64 15.20 -6.55 -15.07
CA ASP A 64 16.09 -7.70 -14.93
C ASP A 64 15.53 -8.78 -13.96
N ASN A 65 14.35 -8.54 -13.37
CA ASN A 65 13.74 -9.40 -12.36
C ASN A 65 12.37 -9.98 -12.75
N VAL A 66 11.77 -9.47 -13.84
CA VAL A 66 10.44 -9.88 -14.30
C VAL A 66 10.53 -10.32 -15.76
N LYS A 67 9.90 -11.45 -16.08
CA LYS A 67 9.90 -11.97 -17.45
C LYS A 67 9.27 -10.97 -18.41
N HIS A 68 9.88 -10.81 -19.57
CA HIS A 68 9.42 -9.88 -20.57
C HIS A 68 9.80 -10.30 -21.98
N ILE A 69 9.04 -9.81 -22.96
CA ILE A 69 9.40 -9.84 -24.37
C ILE A 69 9.91 -8.48 -24.80
N PHE A 70 10.82 -8.47 -25.78
CA PHE A 70 11.33 -7.25 -26.41
C PHE A 70 10.99 -7.25 -27.90
N LEU A 71 10.32 -6.20 -28.36
CA LEU A 71 9.95 -6.03 -29.76
C LEU A 71 10.77 -4.87 -30.35
N ASN A 72 11.70 -5.18 -31.25
CA ASN A 72 12.47 -4.15 -31.97
C ASN A 72 11.62 -3.47 -33.05
N ASP A 73 12.13 -2.39 -33.65
CA ASP A 73 11.38 -1.60 -34.63
C ASP A 73 10.95 -2.41 -35.86
N ILE A 74 11.81 -3.28 -36.37
CA ILE A 74 11.51 -4.14 -37.52
C ILE A 74 10.29 -5.02 -37.21
N TYR A 75 10.30 -5.67 -36.05
CA TYR A 75 9.25 -6.57 -35.64
C TYR A 75 7.95 -5.83 -35.32
N ARG A 76 8.04 -4.65 -34.68
CA ARG A 76 6.88 -3.78 -34.43
C ARG A 76 6.22 -3.34 -35.74
N SER A 77 7.00 -2.87 -36.71
CA SER A 77 6.48 -2.51 -38.05
C SER A 77 5.83 -3.69 -38.76
N PHE A 78 6.43 -4.89 -38.65
CA PHE A 78 5.84 -6.11 -39.20
C PHE A 78 4.50 -6.44 -38.55
N LEU A 79 4.41 -6.41 -37.21
CA LEU A 79 3.15 -6.63 -36.49
C LEU A 79 2.06 -5.62 -36.88
N MET A 80 2.41 -4.34 -37.10
CA MET A 80 1.45 -3.33 -37.58
C MET A 80 0.88 -3.70 -38.96
N SER A 81 1.71 -4.16 -39.88
CA SER A 81 1.28 -4.60 -41.21
C SER A 81 0.36 -5.81 -41.14
N VAL A 82 0.73 -6.82 -40.33
CA VAL A 82 -0.09 -8.03 -40.11
C VAL A 82 -1.44 -7.65 -39.50
N ASN A 83 -1.49 -6.75 -38.52
CA ASN A 83 -2.76 -6.33 -37.94
C ASN A 83 -3.64 -5.54 -38.90
N LYS A 84 -3.04 -4.73 -39.80
CA LYS A 84 -3.79 -4.01 -40.83
C LYS A 84 -4.44 -4.95 -41.83
N GLU A 85 -3.77 -6.04 -42.19
CA GLU A 85 -4.25 -7.01 -43.17
C GLU A 85 -5.32 -7.95 -42.59
N TYR A 86 -5.13 -8.40 -41.35
CA TYR A 86 -5.95 -9.45 -40.73
C TYR A 86 -6.91 -8.97 -39.63
N ALA A 87 -6.89 -7.66 -39.29
CA ALA A 87 -7.73 -7.05 -38.25
C ALA A 87 -7.71 -7.79 -36.89
N ILE A 88 -6.55 -8.30 -36.50
CA ILE A 88 -6.41 -9.27 -35.40
C ILE A 88 -6.67 -8.63 -34.03
N CYS A 89 -6.36 -7.35 -33.86
CA CYS A 89 -6.50 -6.64 -32.60
C CYS A 89 -7.12 -5.26 -32.84
N SER A 90 -8.31 -5.04 -32.26
CA SER A 90 -9.15 -3.85 -32.44
C SER A 90 -8.57 -2.60 -31.78
N GLU A 91 -7.64 -2.75 -30.84
CA GLU A 91 -6.99 -1.66 -30.12
C GLU A 91 -5.49 -1.69 -30.41
N MET A 92 -4.94 -0.66 -31.07
CA MET A 92 -3.50 -0.50 -31.35
C MET A 92 -2.64 -0.29 -30.07
N VAL A 93 -3.09 -0.76 -28.91
CA VAL A 93 -2.48 -0.55 -27.60
C VAL A 93 -1.18 -1.36 -27.44
N TYR A 94 -1.02 -2.46 -28.19
CA TYR A 94 0.06 -3.44 -28.02
C TYR A 94 1.43 -3.07 -28.64
N LEU A 95 1.65 -1.83 -29.11
CA LEU A 95 2.93 -1.40 -29.72
C LEU A 95 3.48 -0.06 -29.21
N LYS A 96 2.95 0.47 -28.09
CA LYS A 96 3.38 1.77 -27.53
C LYS A 96 4.77 1.75 -26.87
N ASP A 97 5.29 0.57 -26.56
CA ASP A 97 6.58 0.40 -25.90
C ASP A 97 7.39 -0.74 -26.57
N TYR A 98 8.64 -0.91 -26.13
CA TYR A 98 9.54 -1.97 -26.62
C TYR A 98 9.53 -3.19 -25.71
N TYR A 99 9.21 -3.01 -24.42
CA TYR A 99 9.20 -4.08 -23.42
C TYR A 99 7.78 -4.35 -22.95
N TYR A 100 7.41 -5.63 -22.95
CA TYR A 100 6.14 -6.10 -22.42
C TYR A 100 6.39 -7.18 -21.38
N PHE A 101 6.04 -6.88 -20.14
CA PHE A 101 6.25 -7.70 -18.96
C PHE A 101 5.08 -8.64 -18.73
N SER A 102 5.38 -9.86 -18.27
CA SER A 102 4.39 -10.80 -17.74
C SER A 102 3.71 -10.17 -16.52
N ARG A 103 2.38 -10.09 -16.56
CA ARG A 103 1.57 -9.61 -15.44
C ARG A 103 1.72 -10.53 -14.22
N LYS A 104 1.66 -11.84 -14.44
CA LYS A 104 1.83 -12.85 -13.37
C LYS A 104 3.18 -12.73 -12.68
N ASP A 105 4.26 -12.67 -13.45
CA ASP A 105 5.60 -12.57 -12.88
C ASP A 105 5.83 -11.20 -12.22
N PHE A 106 5.25 -10.11 -12.75
CA PHE A 106 5.31 -8.80 -12.11
C PHE A 106 4.66 -8.80 -10.72
N TYR A 107 3.42 -9.27 -10.58
CA TYR A 107 2.74 -9.28 -9.28
C TYR A 107 3.37 -10.27 -8.29
N LYS A 108 3.91 -11.38 -8.78
CA LYS A 108 4.72 -12.29 -7.97
C LYS A 108 5.96 -11.58 -7.43
N TRP A 109 6.75 -10.97 -8.32
CA TRP A 109 7.94 -10.20 -7.94
C TRP A 109 7.60 -9.08 -6.97
N LEU A 110 6.51 -8.34 -7.22
CA LEU A 110 6.07 -7.25 -6.37
C LEU A 110 5.77 -7.74 -4.95
N LYS A 111 5.06 -8.85 -4.80
CA LYS A 111 4.75 -9.44 -3.49
C LYS A 111 6.02 -9.89 -2.76
N GLU A 112 6.94 -10.54 -3.46
CA GLU A 112 8.21 -11.03 -2.90
C GLU A 112 9.17 -9.90 -2.50
N ASN A 113 9.11 -8.77 -3.20
CA ASN A 113 10.02 -7.64 -3.00
C ASN A 113 9.40 -6.48 -2.23
N THR A 114 8.23 -6.68 -1.61
CA THR A 114 7.57 -5.67 -0.78
C THR A 114 7.69 -6.02 0.69
N VAL A 115 8.13 -5.04 1.49
CA VAL A 115 8.07 -5.11 2.94
C VAL A 115 6.98 -4.17 3.43
N ALA A 116 5.94 -4.71 4.05
CA ALA A 116 4.92 -3.92 4.72
C ALA A 116 5.28 -3.69 6.19
N THR A 117 5.18 -2.45 6.65
CA THR A 117 5.43 -2.06 8.04
C THR A 117 4.28 -1.23 8.59
N LYS A 118 3.99 -1.38 9.89
CA LYS A 118 2.98 -0.60 10.60
C LYS A 118 3.55 -0.07 11.91
N GLN A 119 3.38 1.23 12.18
CA GLN A 119 3.89 1.86 13.42
C GLN A 119 2.87 1.85 14.54
N THR A 120 1.60 2.11 14.22
CA THR A 120 0.55 2.39 15.20
C THR A 120 -0.74 1.67 14.86
N GLN A 121 -1.62 1.55 15.84
CA GLN A 121 -2.99 1.05 15.69
C GLN A 121 -3.95 2.01 16.37
N ARG A 122 -5.08 2.29 15.70
CA ARG A 122 -6.22 2.97 16.32
C ARG A 122 -7.06 1.95 17.09
N ILE A 123 -7.43 2.33 18.30
CA ILE A 123 -8.26 1.52 19.19
C ILE A 123 -9.42 2.39 19.66
N ASP A 124 -10.61 1.83 19.59
CA ASP A 124 -11.77 2.37 20.28
C ASP A 124 -11.69 1.98 21.75
N ILE A 125 -11.40 2.96 22.61
CA ILE A 125 -11.24 2.70 24.03
C ILE A 125 -12.58 2.43 24.73
N ASN A 126 -13.70 2.78 24.09
CA ASN A 126 -15.04 2.46 24.61
C ASN A 126 -15.26 0.95 24.78
N LEU A 127 -14.63 0.14 23.92
CA LEU A 127 -14.67 -1.32 23.99
C LEU A 127 -14.04 -1.89 25.28
N TYR A 128 -13.31 -1.06 26.03
CA TYR A 128 -12.64 -1.43 27.28
C TYR A 128 -13.19 -0.63 28.48
N SER A 129 -14.38 -0.07 28.34
CA SER A 129 -15.10 0.56 29.44
C SER A 129 -15.80 -0.49 30.31
N LYS A 130 -15.70 -0.35 31.63
CA LYS A 130 -16.53 -1.09 32.60
C LYS A 130 -17.85 -0.39 32.91
N ASP A 131 -18.00 0.88 32.52
CA ASP A 131 -19.23 1.65 32.67
C ASP A 131 -19.45 2.53 31.43
N LEU A 132 -20.20 1.99 30.46
CA LEU A 132 -20.50 2.68 29.21
C LEU A 132 -21.34 3.95 29.42
N LYS A 133 -22.21 3.98 30.43
CA LYS A 133 -23.05 5.16 30.69
C LYS A 133 -22.22 6.33 31.20
N ALA A 134 -21.31 6.06 32.13
CA ALA A 134 -20.37 7.07 32.61
C ALA A 134 -19.42 7.52 31.49
N PHE A 135 -18.92 6.58 30.68
CA PHE A 135 -18.06 6.86 29.52
C PHE A 135 -18.73 7.82 28.52
N ASP A 136 -19.97 7.52 28.13
CA ASP A 136 -20.74 8.32 27.19
C ASP A 136 -21.00 9.73 27.75
N LYS A 137 -21.30 9.83 29.05
CA LYS A 137 -21.51 11.12 29.72
C LYS A 137 -20.24 11.97 29.66
N ILE A 138 -19.10 11.44 30.09
CA ILE A 138 -17.80 12.15 30.08
C ILE A 138 -17.41 12.57 28.67
N THR A 139 -17.65 11.71 27.69
CA THR A 139 -17.35 12.00 26.27
C THR A 139 -18.21 13.14 25.73
N LYS A 140 -19.50 13.20 26.09
CA LYS A 140 -20.40 14.31 25.72
C LYS A 140 -19.95 15.62 26.36
N GLU A 141 -19.68 15.60 27.68
CA GLU A 141 -19.19 16.79 28.40
C GLU A 141 -17.88 17.31 27.80
N PHE A 142 -16.96 16.42 27.41
CA PHE A 142 -15.73 16.82 26.73
C PHE A 142 -16.00 17.44 25.35
N ALA A 143 -16.91 16.86 24.56
CA ALA A 143 -17.27 17.41 23.26
C ALA A 143 -17.90 18.81 23.36
N GLU A 144 -18.72 19.06 24.38
CA GLU A 144 -19.29 20.37 24.70
C GLU A 144 -18.19 21.35 25.13
N ALA A 145 -17.32 20.96 26.07
CA ALA A 145 -16.20 21.77 26.52
C ALA A 145 -15.24 22.14 25.37
N MET A 146 -15.00 21.23 24.42
CA MET A 146 -14.17 21.50 23.24
C MET A 146 -14.83 22.48 22.26
N LYS A 147 -16.17 22.50 22.16
CA LYS A 147 -16.90 23.49 21.35
C LYS A 147 -16.85 24.89 21.98
N GLU A 148 -16.87 24.96 23.31
CA GLU A 148 -16.83 26.22 24.05
C GLU A 148 -15.42 26.80 24.20
N ALA A 149 -14.39 25.95 24.14
CA ALA A 149 -13.00 26.36 24.30
C ALA A 149 -12.55 27.30 23.18
N LYS A 150 -12.23 28.55 23.54
CA LYS A 150 -11.77 29.60 22.60
C LYS A 150 -10.25 29.69 22.46
N THR A 151 -9.51 29.03 23.34
CA THR A 151 -8.04 29.13 23.40
C THR A 151 -7.38 27.76 23.51
N SER A 152 -6.09 27.69 23.14
CA SER A 152 -5.28 26.49 23.33
C SER A 152 -5.16 26.07 24.80
N ILE A 153 -5.15 27.02 25.72
CA ILE A 153 -5.12 26.77 27.17
C ILE A 153 -6.43 26.11 27.61
N SER A 154 -7.59 26.68 27.26
CA SER A 154 -8.90 26.09 27.60
C SER A 154 -9.09 24.71 26.99
N MET A 155 -8.61 24.48 25.76
CA MET A 155 -8.61 23.15 25.13
C MET A 155 -7.72 22.16 25.90
N GLY A 156 -6.56 22.62 26.37
CA GLY A 156 -5.65 21.82 27.20
C GLY A 156 -6.28 21.41 28.53
N ILE A 157 -6.96 22.34 29.22
CA ILE A 157 -7.67 22.07 30.48
C ILE A 157 -8.80 21.05 30.27
N ALA A 158 -9.62 21.23 29.22
CA ALA A 158 -10.68 20.28 28.89
C ALA A 158 -10.12 18.88 28.61
N ARG A 159 -9.00 18.78 27.89
CA ARG A 159 -8.31 17.49 27.64
C ARG A 159 -7.82 16.86 28.92
N MET A 160 -7.13 17.60 29.80
CA MET A 160 -6.62 17.06 31.06
C MET A 160 -7.77 16.50 31.92
N LYS A 161 -8.87 17.25 32.07
CA LYS A 161 -10.05 16.79 32.79
C LYS A 161 -10.61 15.49 32.19
N TYR A 162 -10.81 15.46 30.88
CA TYR A 162 -11.28 14.25 30.19
C TYR A 162 -10.35 13.05 30.41
N GLU A 163 -9.04 13.25 30.33
CA GLU A 163 -8.06 12.18 30.50
C GLU A 163 -8.06 11.59 31.92
N ASP A 164 -8.38 12.37 32.93
CA ASP A 164 -8.50 11.89 34.31
C ASP A 164 -9.84 11.21 34.56
N ASP A 165 -10.94 11.79 34.07
CA ASP A 165 -12.29 11.25 34.23
C ASP A 165 -12.45 9.91 33.49
N ILE A 166 -11.95 9.82 32.25
CA ILE A 166 -12.14 8.63 31.40
C ILE A 166 -11.45 7.40 31.99
N LYS A 167 -10.28 7.54 32.62
CA LYS A 167 -9.54 6.42 33.23
C LYS A 167 -10.35 5.69 34.30
N ASN A 168 -11.23 6.40 35.00
CA ASN A 168 -12.06 5.82 36.05
C ASN A 168 -13.17 4.92 35.49
N THR A 169 -13.55 5.13 34.22
CA THR A 169 -14.56 4.33 33.51
C THR A 169 -13.98 3.08 32.84
N LEU A 170 -12.66 2.97 32.73
CA LEU A 170 -12.00 1.85 32.05
C LEU A 170 -11.85 0.62 32.96
N SER A 171 -11.88 -0.57 32.35
CA SER A 171 -11.39 -1.79 32.97
C SER A 171 -9.87 -1.71 33.22
N ASP A 172 -9.29 -2.66 33.92
CA ASP A 172 -7.84 -2.65 34.16
C ASP A 172 -7.05 -2.87 32.87
N GLU A 173 -7.55 -3.70 31.96
CA GLU A 173 -7.01 -3.83 30.59
C GLU A 173 -7.13 -2.52 29.81
N GLY A 174 -8.28 -1.84 29.93
CA GLY A 174 -8.49 -0.54 29.30
C GLY A 174 -7.51 0.51 29.80
N LYS A 175 -7.22 0.55 31.11
CA LYS A 175 -6.21 1.46 31.69
C LYS A 175 -4.81 1.15 31.18
N ASP A 176 -4.43 -0.12 31.09
CA ASP A 176 -3.12 -0.53 30.56
C ASP A 176 -2.97 -0.10 29.10
N ILE A 177 -3.96 -0.40 28.26
CA ILE A 177 -4.00 0.05 26.86
C ILE A 177 -3.92 1.58 26.76
N TYR A 178 -4.69 2.31 27.57
CA TYR A 178 -4.74 3.77 27.56
C TYR A 178 -3.43 4.43 28.00
N SER A 179 -2.66 3.77 28.88
CA SER A 179 -1.35 4.26 29.33
C SER A 179 -0.33 4.35 28.19
N HIS A 180 -0.52 3.56 27.12
CA HIS A 180 0.32 3.51 25.93
C HIS A 180 -0.13 4.46 24.80
N ARG A 181 -1.12 5.33 25.05
CA ARG A 181 -1.61 6.27 24.03
C ARG A 181 -0.50 7.21 23.55
N LEU A 182 -0.54 7.56 22.28
CA LEU A 182 0.45 8.38 21.59
C LEU A 182 -0.18 9.64 21.02
N GLY A 183 0.57 10.75 21.11
CA GLY A 183 0.33 11.93 20.30
C GLY A 183 0.99 11.81 18.92
N VAL A 184 0.52 12.61 17.96
CA VAL A 184 1.10 12.65 16.60
C VAL A 184 2.57 13.07 16.59
N THR A 185 3.02 13.82 17.60
CA THR A 185 4.42 14.25 17.78
C THR A 185 5.33 13.10 18.21
N ASN A 186 4.79 11.97 18.68
CA ASN A 186 5.57 10.79 19.06
C ASN A 186 6.04 9.96 17.85
N ARG A 187 5.67 10.31 16.61
CA ARG A 187 6.00 9.53 15.40
C ARG A 187 7.45 9.10 15.29
N GLY A 188 8.39 10.01 15.57
CA GLY A 188 9.83 9.72 15.49
C GLY A 188 10.34 8.73 16.55
N LYS A 189 9.58 8.53 17.63
CA LYS A 189 9.95 7.66 18.75
C LYS A 189 9.44 6.22 18.58
N VAL A 190 8.49 6.00 17.68
CA VAL A 190 7.83 4.69 17.49
C VAL A 190 8.40 4.00 16.26
N LYS A 191 8.94 2.79 16.44
CA LYS A 191 9.50 2.01 15.33
C LYS A 191 8.39 1.30 14.55
N GLY A 192 8.59 1.18 13.24
CA GLY A 192 7.71 0.37 12.39
C GLY A 192 7.93 -1.12 12.61
N VAL A 193 6.85 -1.86 12.81
CA VAL A 193 6.88 -3.32 12.93
C VAL A 193 6.62 -3.94 11.55
N LYS A 194 7.48 -4.88 11.13
CA LYS A 194 7.27 -5.64 9.89
C LYS A 194 6.07 -6.58 10.02
N LEU A 195 5.19 -6.56 9.03
CA LEU A 195 4.02 -7.43 8.99
C LEU A 195 4.42 -8.81 8.42
N LYS A 196 4.04 -9.89 9.12
CA LYS A 196 4.29 -11.27 8.64
C LYS A 196 3.43 -11.64 7.45
N LYS A 197 2.20 -11.10 7.39
CA LYS A 197 1.24 -11.29 6.32
C LYS A 197 0.61 -9.94 6.01
N PHE A 198 0.50 -9.63 4.73
CA PHE A 198 -0.16 -8.45 4.22
C PHE A 198 -0.64 -8.73 2.80
N ASP A 199 -1.68 -8.03 2.40
CA ASP A 199 -2.14 -7.98 1.02
C ASP A 199 -1.66 -6.68 0.40
N LEU A 200 -1.34 -6.72 -0.88
CA LEU A 200 -1.05 -5.50 -1.64
C LEU A 200 -2.38 -4.79 -1.88
N PRO A 201 -2.46 -3.46 -1.67
CA PRO A 201 -3.67 -2.72 -2.00
C PRO A 201 -3.85 -2.69 -3.52
N ASP A 202 -5.10 -2.54 -3.96
CA ASP A 202 -5.44 -2.44 -5.39
C ASP A 202 -4.69 -1.30 -6.08
N LYS A 203 -4.42 -0.24 -5.33
CA LYS A 203 -3.64 0.92 -5.78
C LYS A 203 -2.67 1.40 -4.73
N LEU A 204 -1.45 1.70 -5.19
CA LEU A 204 -0.36 2.22 -4.41
C LEU A 204 -0.13 3.69 -4.75
N VAL A 205 -0.04 4.55 -3.75
CA VAL A 205 0.21 5.99 -3.92
C VAL A 205 1.49 6.42 -3.23
N SER A 206 2.16 7.41 -3.81
CA SER A 206 3.31 8.06 -3.18
C SER A 206 2.85 9.11 -2.16
N ILE A 207 3.75 9.48 -1.25
CA ILE A 207 3.46 10.57 -0.31
C ILE A 207 3.22 11.91 -1.02
N LYS A 208 3.81 12.13 -2.20
CA LYS A 208 3.64 13.37 -2.98
C LYS A 208 2.21 13.48 -3.54
N ILE A 209 1.60 12.36 -3.89
CA ILE A 209 0.21 12.33 -4.34
C ILE A 209 -0.72 12.60 -3.16
N LEU A 210 -0.41 12.04 -2.00
CA LEU A 210 -1.13 12.31 -0.75
C LEU A 210 -0.93 13.74 -0.22
N SER A 211 0.15 14.43 -0.59
CA SER A 211 0.38 15.77 -0.07
C SER A 211 -0.51 16.81 -0.71
N GLY A 212 -0.77 16.72 -2.03
CA GLY A 212 -1.32 17.86 -2.76
C GLY A 212 -0.52 19.13 -2.39
N ASP A 213 -1.22 20.15 -1.87
CA ASP A 213 -0.64 21.42 -1.39
C ASP A 213 -0.23 21.42 0.10
N SER A 214 -0.44 20.32 0.82
CA SER A 214 -0.09 20.21 2.25
C SER A 214 1.38 19.84 2.46
N SER A 215 1.93 20.22 3.62
CA SER A 215 3.31 19.80 3.96
C SER A 215 3.40 18.28 4.14
N LEU A 216 4.50 17.69 3.67
CA LEU A 216 4.76 16.25 3.81
C LEU A 216 4.69 15.79 5.28
N GLU A 217 5.15 16.62 6.22
CA GLU A 217 5.13 16.29 7.64
C GLU A 217 3.70 16.18 8.20
N ILE A 218 2.77 17.02 7.74
CA ILE A 218 1.35 16.90 8.11
C ILE A 218 0.79 15.55 7.63
N ILE A 219 1.07 15.18 6.38
CA ILE A 219 0.61 13.90 5.83
C ILE A 219 1.20 12.73 6.60
N TYR A 220 2.49 12.77 6.92
CA TYR A 220 3.11 11.71 7.70
C TYR A 220 2.52 11.58 9.11
N ARG A 221 2.19 12.68 9.77
CA ARG A 221 1.50 12.67 11.07
C ARG A 221 0.12 12.05 10.95
N GLU A 222 -0.59 12.32 9.86
CA GLU A 222 -1.91 11.75 9.61
C GLU A 222 -1.86 10.26 9.29
N LEU A 223 -0.91 9.81 8.46
CA LEU A 223 -0.65 8.39 8.22
C LEU A 223 -0.27 7.66 9.51
N PHE A 224 0.53 8.30 10.37
CA PHE A 224 0.85 7.78 11.70
C PHE A 224 -0.38 7.72 12.60
N ARG A 225 -1.24 8.74 12.56
CA ARG A 225 -2.50 8.78 13.32
C ARG A 225 -3.46 7.66 12.89
N ARG A 226 -3.51 7.35 11.58
CA ARG A 226 -4.36 6.30 11.01
C ARG A 226 -3.85 4.88 11.25
N GLY A 227 -2.58 4.73 11.62
CA GLY A 227 -1.95 3.41 11.62
C GLY A 227 -1.77 2.88 10.20
N ALA A 228 -1.36 3.76 9.28
CA ALA A 228 -1.17 3.39 7.89
C ALA A 228 -0.08 2.34 7.71
N ILE A 229 -0.32 1.42 6.78
CA ILE A 229 0.68 0.45 6.35
C ILE A 229 1.59 1.15 5.34
N LYS A 230 2.89 1.17 5.65
CA LYS A 230 3.95 1.61 4.74
C LYS A 230 4.47 0.39 3.98
N TYR A 231 4.38 0.44 2.66
CA TYR A 231 4.96 -0.56 1.75
C TYR A 231 6.30 -0.04 1.23
N THR A 232 7.38 -0.78 1.45
CA THR A 232 8.69 -0.49 0.85
C THR A 232 8.99 -1.56 -0.20
N ILE A 233 8.99 -1.16 -1.47
CA ILE A 233 9.16 -2.05 -2.63
C ILE A 233 10.61 -1.95 -3.12
N ALA A 234 11.25 -3.11 -3.35
CA ALA A 234 12.65 -3.22 -3.76
C ALA A 234 13.59 -2.30 -2.94
N ASN A 235 13.38 -2.29 -1.62
CA ASN A 235 14.15 -1.53 -0.62
C ASN A 235 14.19 0.00 -0.76
N SER A 236 13.55 0.60 -1.77
CA SER A 236 13.70 2.03 -2.07
C SER A 236 12.37 2.75 -2.29
N LEU A 237 11.36 2.06 -2.82
CA LEU A 237 10.12 2.71 -3.24
C LEU A 237 9.06 2.64 -2.14
N VAL A 238 8.86 3.77 -1.45
CA VAL A 238 7.90 3.87 -0.34
C VAL A 238 6.52 4.24 -0.85
N ARG A 239 5.52 3.42 -0.55
CA ARG A 239 4.12 3.58 -0.95
C ARG A 239 3.15 3.35 0.20
N TYR A 240 1.95 3.87 0.02
CA TYR A 240 0.80 3.73 0.90
C TYR A 240 -0.42 3.31 0.06
N ALA A 241 -1.49 2.84 0.69
CA ALA A 241 -2.74 2.53 0.01
C ALA A 241 -3.50 3.82 -0.36
N GLU A 242 -4.27 3.80 -1.46
CA GLU A 242 -5.04 4.96 -1.95
C GLU A 242 -6.20 5.36 -1.02
N ASP A 243 -6.71 4.43 -0.20
CA ASP A 243 -7.80 4.69 0.76
C ASP A 243 -7.47 5.78 1.80
N TYR A 244 -6.19 6.17 1.92
CA TYR A 244 -5.76 7.33 2.71
C TYR A 244 -6.06 8.70 2.06
N VAL A 245 -6.46 8.77 0.78
CA VAL A 245 -6.70 10.02 0.04
C VAL A 245 -8.03 10.72 0.43
N VAL A 246 -8.99 9.98 1.02
CA VAL A 246 -10.42 10.36 0.95
C VAL A 246 -10.85 11.52 1.87
N ASP A 247 -10.14 11.83 2.96
CA ASP A 247 -10.35 13.06 3.75
C ASP A 247 -9.22 13.16 4.77
N TYR A 248 -8.33 14.16 4.72
CA TYR A 248 -7.22 14.30 5.68
C TYR A 248 -7.69 14.70 7.10
N ARG A 249 -8.94 15.13 7.26
CA ARG A 249 -9.47 15.58 8.54
C ARG A 249 -10.23 14.43 9.18
N LEU A 250 -9.51 13.56 9.88
CA LEU A 250 -10.19 12.71 10.86
C LEU A 250 -10.91 13.60 11.86
N SER A 251 -12.21 13.35 12.06
CA SER A 251 -12.90 13.86 13.24
C SER A 251 -12.04 13.55 14.46
N GLU A 252 -11.82 14.55 15.32
CA GLU A 252 -11.19 14.36 16.62
C GLU A 252 -12.15 13.58 17.52
N ASN A 253 -12.39 12.33 17.16
CA ASN A 253 -13.12 11.41 17.99
C ASN A 253 -12.21 11.08 19.19
N PRO A 254 -12.55 11.56 20.40
CA PRO A 254 -11.66 11.51 21.56
C PRO A 254 -11.48 10.09 22.12
N PHE A 255 -12.42 9.19 21.83
CA PHE A 255 -12.36 7.79 22.27
C PHE A 255 -11.55 6.90 21.32
N LEU A 256 -11.15 7.40 20.14
CA LEU A 256 -10.21 6.71 19.27
C LEU A 256 -8.78 7.10 19.64
N ILE A 257 -8.14 6.27 20.47
CA ILE A 257 -6.74 6.44 20.83
C ILE A 257 -5.82 5.75 19.82
N ILE A 258 -4.56 6.18 19.83
CA ILE A 258 -3.51 5.61 18.97
C ILE A 258 -2.46 5.00 19.89
N ILE A 259 -2.12 3.74 19.68
CA ILE A 259 -1.08 3.04 20.44
C ILE A 259 -0.01 2.48 19.50
N PRO A 260 1.22 2.18 19.98
CA PRO A 260 2.20 1.47 19.18
C PRO A 260 1.65 0.13 18.69
N TYR A 261 1.92 -0.24 17.44
CA TYR A 261 1.42 -1.49 16.87
C TYR A 261 1.98 -2.73 17.58
N GLU A 262 3.20 -2.64 18.13
CA GLU A 262 3.77 -3.71 18.96
C GLU A 262 2.96 -3.96 20.24
N ILE A 263 2.45 -2.90 20.87
CA ILE A 263 1.63 -2.99 22.07
C ILE A 263 0.28 -3.59 21.72
N TYR A 264 -0.32 -3.17 20.60
CA TYR A 264 -1.55 -3.79 20.08
C TYR A 264 -1.42 -5.31 19.88
N LEU A 265 -0.29 -5.76 19.30
CA LEU A 265 -0.06 -7.19 19.10
C LEU A 265 0.06 -7.96 20.43
N LYS A 266 0.62 -7.34 21.47
CA LYS A 266 0.77 -7.94 22.81
C LYS A 266 -0.55 -7.94 23.58
N LEU A 267 -1.17 -6.76 23.73
CA LEU A 267 -2.26 -6.54 24.69
C LEU A 267 -3.65 -6.72 24.10
N VAL A 268 -3.84 -6.68 22.78
CA VAL A 268 -5.18 -6.70 22.18
C VAL A 268 -5.38 -7.95 21.32
N LYS A 269 -4.43 -8.25 20.45
CA LYS A 269 -4.56 -9.39 19.55
C LYS A 269 -4.55 -10.74 20.28
N GLN A 270 -3.86 -10.84 21.42
CA GLN A 270 -3.87 -12.04 22.25
C GLN A 270 -5.27 -12.32 22.84
N TYR A 271 -6.02 -11.29 23.22
CA TYR A 271 -7.37 -11.44 23.76
C TYR A 271 -8.39 -11.85 22.71
N VAL A 272 -8.28 -11.35 21.47
CA VAL A 272 -9.16 -11.80 20.36
C VAL A 272 -8.94 -13.28 20.04
N ILE A 273 -7.69 -13.75 20.07
CA ILE A 273 -7.38 -15.17 19.86
C ILE A 273 -7.87 -16.02 21.05
N PHE A 274 -7.71 -15.53 22.27
CA PHE A 274 -8.16 -16.22 23.48
C PHE A 274 -9.68 -16.37 23.53
N ILE A 275 -10.43 -15.29 23.29
CA ILE A 275 -11.90 -15.31 23.22
C ILE A 275 -12.37 -16.21 22.06
N TYR A 276 -11.71 -16.14 20.89
CA TYR A 276 -12.05 -17.01 19.76
C TYR A 276 -11.80 -18.50 20.05
N ASN A 277 -10.75 -18.83 20.82
CA ASN A 277 -10.46 -20.21 21.21
C ASN A 277 -11.41 -20.72 22.30
N ILE A 278 -11.83 -19.88 23.24
CA ILE A 278 -12.87 -20.22 24.23
C ILE A 278 -14.22 -20.44 23.53
N LEU A 279 -14.63 -19.54 22.63
CA LEU A 279 -15.90 -19.66 21.90
C LEU A 279 -15.94 -20.86 20.94
N LYS A 280 -14.78 -21.42 20.56
CA LYS A 280 -14.67 -22.66 19.78
C LYS A 280 -14.38 -23.90 20.61
N GLY A 281 -14.39 -23.81 21.95
CA GLY A 281 -14.12 -24.96 22.83
C GLY A 281 -12.76 -25.60 22.62
N ARG A 282 -11.74 -24.80 22.28
CA ARG A 282 -10.36 -25.27 22.00
C ARG A 282 -9.41 -25.11 23.19
N ILE A 283 -9.95 -24.79 24.37
CA ILE A 283 -9.29 -24.81 25.68
C ILE A 283 -10.24 -25.53 26.64
#